data_AF-A0A3M1REH1-F1
#
_entry.id   AF-A0A3M1REH1-F1
#
_cell.length_a   1.000
_cell.length_b   1.000
_cell.length_c   1.000
_cell.angle_alpha   90.00
_cell.angle_beta   90.00
_cell.angle_gamma   90.00
#
_symmetry.space_group_name_H-M   'P 1'
#
loop_
_entity.id
_entity.type
_entity.pdbx_description
1 polymer ?
#
loop_
_entity_poly.entity_id
_entity_poly.type
_entity_poly.pdbx_seq_one_letter_code
_entity_poly.pdbx_strand_id
1 'polypeptide(L)' 'MPVISLRIDEKTKRKMSRLKHINWSQVIREGILQKIEEEEKRRIDRALLSQAVKENDRLKRKVPGYDSTLEIRKWREARR' A
#
# COMPACT_ATOMS: atom_id res chain seq x y z
N MET A 1 13.78 -9.25 23.33
CA MET A 1 12.87 -9.23 22.17
C MET A 1 11.53 -9.80 22.60
N PRO A 2 10.40 -9.20 22.21
CA PRO A 2 9.09 -9.81 22.45
C PRO A 2 8.97 -11.11 21.64
N VAL A 3 8.39 -12.14 22.25
CA VAL A 3 8.15 -13.45 21.62
C VAL A 3 6.65 -13.62 21.42
N ILE A 4 6.26 -14.11 20.24
CA ILE A 4 4.88 -14.33 19.87
C ILE A 4 4.70 -15.81 19.57
N SER A 5 3.72 -16.45 20.21
CA SER A 5 3.34 -17.85 19.96
C SER A 5 2.12 -17.88 19.05
N LEU A 6 2.29 -18.45 17.84
CA LEU A 6 1.23 -18.56 16.85
C LEU A 6 0.67 -19.98 16.84
N ARG A 7 -0.65 -20.11 17.00
CA ARG A 7 -1.34 -21.39 16.81
C ARG A 7 -1.66 -21.56 15.33
N ILE A 8 -1.17 -22.65 14.74
CA ILE A 8 -1.48 -23.06 13.37
C ILE A 8 -1.99 -24.50 13.39
N ASP A 9 -2.72 -24.89 12.35
CA ASP A 9 -3.17 -26.27 12.22
C ASP A 9 -2.00 -27.22 11.92
N GLU A 10 -2.20 -28.49 12.30
CA GLU A 10 -1.20 -29.55 12.18
C GLU A 10 -0.76 -29.78 10.72
N LYS A 11 -1.67 -29.64 9.74
CA LYS A 11 -1.32 -29.85 8.33
C LYS A 11 -0.36 -28.76 7.85
N THR A 12 -0.60 -27.51 8.23
CA THR A 12 0.28 -26.38 7.92
C THR A 12 1.65 -26.56 8.56
N LYS A 13 1.70 -26.93 9.85
CA LYS A 13 2.98 -27.19 10.54
C LYS A 13 3.80 -28.29 9.86
N ARG A 14 3.15 -29.37 9.40
CA ARG A 14 3.79 -30.45 8.65
C ARG A 14 4.33 -30.00 7.29
N LYS A 15 3.61 -29.13 6.58
CA LYS A 15 4.12 -28.56 5.32
C LYS A 15 5.34 -27.69 5.57
N MET A 16 5.29 -26.85 6.60
CA MET A 16 6.41 -25.99 6.99
C MET A 16 7.65 -26.81 7.36
N SER A 17 7.49 -27.91 8.11
CA SER A 17 8.62 -28.75 8.53
C SER A 17 9.26 -29.55 7.39
N ARG A 18 8.52 -29.84 6.31
CA ARG A 18 9.07 -30.46 5.08
C ARG A 18 9.94 -29.48 4.30
N LEU A 19 9.57 -28.21 4.27
CA LEU A 19 10.27 -27.15 3.56
C LEU A 19 11.35 -26.50 4.47
N LYS A 20 12.35 -27.31 4.85
CA LYS A 20 13.39 -26.90 5.83
C LYS A 20 14.31 -25.77 5.35
N HIS A 21 14.39 -25.54 4.05
CA HIS A 21 15.22 -24.48 3.45
C HIS A 21 14.61 -23.08 3.65
N ILE A 22 13.36 -22.99 4.13
CA ILE A 22 12.66 -21.72 4.32
C ILE A 22 12.83 -21.23 5.76
N ASN A 23 13.26 -19.99 5.92
CA ASN A 23 13.27 -19.29 7.21
C ASN A 23 11.86 -18.79 7.55
N TRP A 24 11.05 -19.67 8.15
CA TRP A 24 9.67 -19.36 8.51
C TRP A 24 9.53 -18.17 9.47
N SER A 25 10.50 -17.95 10.36
CA SER A 25 10.46 -16.79 11.28
C SER A 25 10.61 -15.48 10.53
N GLN A 26 11.43 -15.44 9.48
CA GLN A 26 11.56 -14.26 8.61
C GLN A 26 10.28 -14.04 7.80
N VAL A 27 9.74 -15.10 7.16
CA VAL A 27 8.50 -15.01 6.38
C VAL A 27 7.35 -14.47 7.21
N ILE A 28 7.16 -14.97 8.44
CA ILE A 28 6.11 -14.48 9.35
C ILE A 28 6.37 -13.02 9.73
N ARG A 29 7.61 -12.64 10.03
CA ARG A 29 7.96 -11.27 10.40
C ARG A 29 7.67 -10.29 9.27
N GLU A 30 8.07 -10.63 8.05
CA GLU A 30 7.80 -9.82 6.86
C GLU A 30 6.31 -9.69 6.60
N GLY A 31 5.55 -10.79 6.71
CA GLY A 31 4.09 -10.76 6.57
C GLY A 31 3.41 -9.86 7.60
N ILE A 32 3.86 -9.88 8.86
CA ILE A 32 3.34 -8.98 9.91
C ILE A 32 3.67 -7.52 9.58
N LEU A 33 4.92 -7.22 9.20
CA LEU A 33 5.34 -5.84 8.86
C LEU A 33 4.57 -5.28 7.67
N GLN A 34 4.45 -6.06 6.59
CA GLN A 34 3.68 -5.67 5.42
C GLN A 34 2.22 -5.40 5.76
N LYS A 35 1.62 -6.22 6.64
CA LYS A 35 0.24 -6.01 7.05
C LYS A 35 0.08 -4.74 7.89
N ILE A 36 1.03 -4.45 8.79
CA ILE A 36 1.04 -3.21 9.56
C ILE A 36 1.14 -2.01 8.61
N GLU A 37 2.08 -2.01 7.67
CA GLU A 37 2.21 -0.93 6.68
C GLU A 37 0.94 -0.74 5.84
N GLU A 38 0.29 -1.83 5.43
CA GLU A 38 -0.96 -1.76 4.69
C GLU A 38 -2.05 -1.05 5.51
N GLU A 39 -2.22 -1.43 6.78
CA GLU A 39 -3.22 -0.82 7.66
C GLU A 39 -2.86 0.63 8.04
N GLU A 40 -1.58 0.95 8.17
CA GLU A 40 -1.09 2.32 8.39
C GLU A 40 -1.30 3.20 7.15
N LYS A 41 -1.06 2.69 5.93
CA LYS A 41 -1.36 3.41 4.69
C LYS A 41 -2.86 3.61 4.48
N ARG A 42 -3.69 2.63 4.89
CA ARG A 42 -5.16 2.75 4.89
C ARG A 42 -5.65 3.78 5.90
N ARG A 43 -4.95 3.96 7.02
CA ARG A 43 -5.13 5.13 7.87
C ARG A 43 -4.56 6.35 7.17
N ILE A 44 -5.35 6.91 6.25
CA ILE A 44 -5.11 8.24 5.72
C ILE A 44 -5.02 9.18 6.92
N ASP A 45 -3.82 9.64 7.22
CA ASP A 45 -3.63 10.71 8.18
C ASP A 45 -4.37 11.92 7.61
N ARG A 46 -5.52 12.22 8.21
CA ARG A 46 -6.39 13.31 7.76
C ARG A 46 -5.66 14.65 7.84
N ALA A 47 -4.68 14.79 8.74
CA ALA A 47 -3.83 15.98 8.81
C ALA A 47 -2.88 16.03 7.61
N LEU A 48 -2.21 14.92 7.28
CA LEU A 48 -1.34 14.84 6.10
C LEU A 48 -2.13 15.06 4.80
N LEU A 49 -3.32 14.47 4.66
CA LEU A 49 -4.19 14.68 3.50
C LEU A 49 -4.60 16.16 3.38
N SER A 50 -4.99 16.77 4.50
CA SER A 50 -5.36 18.19 4.54
C SER A 50 -4.16 19.09 4.16
N GLN A 51 -2.95 18.76 4.60
CA GLN A 51 -1.74 19.46 4.20
C GLN A 51 -1.44 19.29 2.71
N ALA A 52 -1.53 18.07 2.17
CA ALA A 52 -1.32 17.79 0.76
C ALA A 52 -2.33 18.52 -0.14
N VAL A 53 -3.60 18.60 0.27
CA VAL A 53 -4.61 19.40 -0.45
C VAL A 53 -4.25 20.88 -0.44
N LYS A 54 -3.83 21.45 0.69
CA LYS A 54 -3.42 22.85 0.78
C LYS A 54 -2.18 23.15 -0.06
N GLU A 55 -1.19 22.27 -0.04
CA GLU A 55 0.01 22.37 -0.88
C GLU A 55 -0.35 22.34 -2.38
N ASN A 56 -1.18 21.38 -2.78
CA ASN A 56 -1.65 21.28 -4.16
C ASN A 56 -2.47 22.51 -4.57
N ASP A 57 -3.30 23.04 -3.66
CA ASP A 57 -4.07 24.25 -3.88
C ASP A 57 -3.21 25.52 -3.98
N ARG A 58 -2.06 25.54 -3.31
CA ARG A 58 -1.06 26.61 -3.43
C ARG A 58 -0.28 26.52 -4.73
N LEU A 59 0.04 25.31 -5.17
CA LEU A 59 0.83 25.07 -6.38
C LEU A 59 0.01 25.14 -7.66
N LYS A 60 -1.28 24.76 -7.61
CA LYS A 60 -2.17 24.78 -8.77
C LYS A 60 -2.29 26.20 -9.30
N ARG A 61 -1.97 26.37 -10.58
CA ARG A 61 -2.20 27.62 -11.31
C ARG A 61 -3.30 27.37 -12.32
N LYS A 62 -4.26 28.29 -12.40
CA LYS A 62 -5.21 28.28 -13.52
C LYS A 62 -4.44 28.61 -14.78
N VAL A 63 -4.37 27.67 -15.70
CA VAL A 63 -3.81 27.88 -17.04
C VAL A 63 -4.96 28.39 -17.92
N PRO A 64 -4.93 29.65 -18.39
CA PRO A 64 -5.98 30.19 -19.25
C PRO A 64 -6.09 29.37 -20.53
N GLY A 65 -7.31 29.00 -20.93
CA GLY A 65 -7.56 28.20 -22.13
C GLY A 65 -7.28 26.70 -21.99
N TYR A 66 -6.83 26.22 -20.82
CA TYR A 66 -6.68 24.80 -20.56
C TYR A 66 -8.02 24.18 -20.17
N ASP A 67 -8.53 23.28 -21.02
CA ASP A 67 -9.69 22.44 -20.71
C ASP A 67 -9.22 21.02 -20.36
N SER A 68 -9.31 20.68 -19.08
CA SER A 68 -8.96 19.35 -18.58
C SER A 68 -9.80 18.26 -19.22
N THR A 69 -11.01 18.57 -19.68
CA THR A 69 -11.93 17.64 -20.34
C THR A 69 -11.41 17.24 -21.72
N LEU A 70 -10.91 18.21 -22.49
CA LEU A 70 -10.33 17.96 -23.83
C LEU A 70 -9.06 17.11 -23.71
N GLU A 71 -8.21 17.41 -22.74
CA GLU A 71 -6.99 16.65 -22.51
C GLU A 71 -7.30 15.19 -22.12
N ILE A 72 -8.24 14.98 -21.19
CA ILE A 72 -8.67 13.62 -20.81
C ILE A 72 -9.24 12.85 -22.00
N ARG A 73 -10.04 13.50 -22.87
CA ARG A 73 -10.56 12.88 -24.10
C ARG A 73 -9.44 12.46 -25.03
N LYS A 74 -8.48 13.34 -25.32
CA LYS A 74 -7.32 13.06 -26.16
C LYS A 74 -6.56 11.81 -25.71
N TRP A 75 -6.27 11.68 -24.40
CA TRP A 75 -5.57 10.51 -23.85
C TRP A 75 -6.38 9.22 -23.90
N ARG A 76 -7.71 9.30 -23.76
CA ARG A 76 -8.60 8.13 -23.86
C ARG A 76 -8.73 7.63 -25.29
N GLU A 77 -8.79 8.54 -26.25
CA GLU A 77 -8.85 8.22 -27.68
C GLU A 77 -7.53 7.64 -28.18
N ALA A 78 -6.38 8.16 -27.74
CA ALA A 78 -5.06 7.64 -28.09
C ALA A 78 -4.72 6.24 -27.52
N ARG A 79 -5.57 5.70 -26.64
CA ARG A 79 -5.44 4.33 -26.11
C ARG A 79 -6.29 3.30 -26.87
N ARG A 80 -7.10 3.72 -27.84
CA ARG A 80 -7.75 2.83 -28.80
C ARG A 80 -6.84 2.57 -29.99
#